data_AF-A0A7S2WA39-F1
#
_entry.id   AF-A0A7S2WA39-F1
#
_cell.length_a   1.000
_cell.length_b   1.000
_cell.length_c   1.000
_cell.angle_alpha   90.00
_cell.angle_beta   90.00
_cell.angle_gamma   90.00
#
_symmetry.space_group_name_H-M   'P 1'
#
loop_
_entity.id
_entity.type
_entity.pdbx_description
1 polymer ?
#
loop_
_entity_poly.entity_id
_entity_poly.type
_entity_poly.pdbx_seq_one_letter_code
_entity_poly.pdbx_strand_id
1 'polypeptide(L)'
;AKLAATNTRREGPSPQSNPGLVPCTPQGCIELLDRSGVAISGKRAVVIGRSNMVGVPAALLLMQRDATVSVVHSRTDCPEEITSQADILIAAAGRPHLVRKDWVKPGAVVIDV
;
A
#
# COMPACT_ATOMS: atom_id res chain seq x y z
N ALA A 1 16.79 28.10 27.07
CA ALA A 1 17.77 27.35 26.25
C ALA A 1 17.27 27.34 24.80
N LYS A 2 18.06 27.89 23.87
CA LYS A 2 17.75 27.90 22.43
C LYS A 2 17.77 26.45 21.91
N LEU A 3 16.62 25.92 21.47
CA LEU A 3 16.64 24.76 20.57
C LEU A 3 16.88 25.26 19.15
N ALA A 4 17.86 24.65 18.51
CA ALA A 4 18.36 24.98 17.20
C ALA A 4 17.30 24.72 16.12
N ALA A 5 17.18 25.67 15.20
CA ALA A 5 16.51 25.48 13.92
C ALA A 5 17.32 24.45 13.10
N THR A 6 16.89 23.19 13.09
CA THR A 6 17.44 22.17 12.20
C THR A 6 16.87 22.34 10.80
N ASN A 7 17.68 22.97 9.96
CA ASN A 7 17.86 22.68 8.53
C ASN A 7 16.58 22.34 7.73
N THR A 8 15.84 23.36 7.31
CA THR A 8 14.89 23.25 6.21
C THR A 8 15.64 23.02 4.90
N ARG A 9 16.11 21.77 4.68
CA ARG A 9 16.11 21.25 3.31
C ARG A 9 14.68 21.45 2.83
N ARG A 10 14.49 22.17 1.73
CA ARG A 10 13.19 22.23 1.07
C ARG A 10 12.81 20.80 0.76
N GLU A 11 12.02 20.17 1.63
CA GLU A 11 11.25 18.99 1.25
C GLU A 11 10.47 19.46 0.04
N GLY A 12 10.69 18.82 -1.11
CA GLY A 12 9.80 18.99 -2.25
C GLY A 12 8.37 18.75 -1.80
N PRO A 13 7.35 19.22 -2.55
CA PRO A 13 5.96 19.07 -2.14
C PRO A 13 5.74 17.65 -1.64
N SER A 14 5.25 17.51 -0.40
CA SER A 14 4.80 16.22 0.08
C SER A 14 3.88 15.65 -1.01
N PRO A 15 3.90 14.34 -1.29
CA PRO A 15 3.04 13.75 -2.33
C PRO A 15 1.53 14.03 -2.10
N GLN A 16 1.19 14.68 -0.99
CA GLN A 16 -0.14 15.10 -0.60
C GLN A 16 -0.49 16.57 -0.92
N SER A 17 0.37 17.32 -1.65
CA SER A 17 0.15 18.76 -1.89
C SER A 17 0.02 19.18 -3.36
N ASN A 18 0.07 18.25 -4.32
CA ASN A 18 -0.23 18.56 -5.72
C ASN A 18 -1.55 17.88 -6.15
N PRO A 19 -2.61 18.62 -6.52
CA PRO A 19 -3.87 18.05 -7.02
C PRO A 19 -3.76 17.46 -8.44
N GLY A 20 -2.60 16.95 -8.84
CA GLY A 20 -2.32 16.55 -10.21
C GLY A 20 -1.59 15.22 -10.28
N LEU A 21 -2.33 14.18 -10.65
CA LEU A 21 -1.91 12.83 -11.03
C LEU A 21 -1.57 11.87 -9.88
N VAL A 22 -2.56 11.03 -9.57
CA VAL A 22 -2.32 9.73 -8.94
C VAL A 22 -1.60 8.83 -9.96
N PRO A 23 -0.55 8.08 -9.58
CA PRO A 23 0.10 7.17 -10.52
C PRO A 23 -0.90 6.13 -11.07
N CYS A 24 -0.76 5.78 -12.35
CA CYS A 24 -1.76 4.95 -13.04
C CYS A 24 -1.92 3.54 -12.44
N THR A 25 -0.82 2.92 -11.98
CA THR A 25 -0.84 1.57 -11.37
C THR A 25 -1.63 1.51 -10.06
N PRO A 26 -1.31 2.30 -9.01
CA PRO A 26 -2.09 2.30 -7.78
C PRO A 26 -3.54 2.73 -8.01
N GLN A 27 -3.79 3.68 -8.93
CA GLN A 27 -5.15 4.05 -9.32
C GLN A 27 -5.89 2.88 -9.98
N GLY A 28 -5.22 2.13 -10.85
CA GLY A 28 -5.73 0.92 -11.48
C GLY A 28 -6.09 -0.15 -10.46
N CYS A 29 -5.28 -0.32 -9.41
CA CYS A 29 -5.62 -1.24 -8.32
C CYS A 29 -6.93 -0.86 -7.63
N ILE A 30 -7.14 0.43 -7.33
CA ILE A 30 -8.40 0.91 -6.72
C ILE A 30 -9.59 0.70 -7.67
N GLU A 31 -9.42 1.03 -8.94
CA GLU A 31 -10.46 0.83 -9.96
C GLU A 31 -10.85 -0.65 -10.11
N LEU A 32 -9.87 -1.57 -10.05
CA LEU A 32 -10.14 -3.01 -10.09
C LEU A 32 -10.95 -3.47 -8.87
N LEU A 33 -10.65 -2.95 -7.67
CA LEU A 33 -11.43 -3.24 -6.46
C LEU A 33 -12.87 -2.74 -6.59
N ASP A 34 -13.05 -1.50 -7.03
CA ASP A 34 -14.37 -0.87 -7.19
C ASP A 34 -15.21 -1.64 -8.24
N ARG A 35 -14.64 -1.98 -9.40
CA ARG A 35 -15.33 -2.75 -10.45
C ARG A 35 -15.67 -4.17 -10.04
N SER A 36 -14.88 -4.76 -9.14
CA SER A 36 -15.11 -6.10 -8.61
C SER A 36 -16.13 -6.13 -7.48
N GLY A 37 -16.70 -4.98 -7.09
CA GLY A 37 -17.66 -4.88 -5.98
C GLY A 37 -17.03 -5.12 -4.61
N VAL A 38 -15.71 -4.95 -4.49
CA VAL A 38 -14.98 -5.17 -3.25
C VAL A 38 -15.07 -3.92 -2.38
N ALA A 39 -15.79 -4.01 -1.26
CA ALA A 39 -15.81 -2.93 -0.29
C ALA A 39 -14.41 -2.71 0.32
N ILE A 40 -13.84 -1.52 0.16
CA ILE A 40 -12.51 -1.16 0.69
C ILE A 40 -12.61 -0.63 2.13
N SER A 41 -13.64 0.16 2.43
CA SER A 41 -13.84 0.77 3.73
C SER A 41 -13.94 -0.29 4.84
N GLY A 42 -13.18 -0.08 5.93
CA GLY A 42 -13.14 -0.97 7.09
C GLY A 42 -12.39 -2.29 6.87
N LYS A 43 -11.83 -2.56 5.69
CA LYS A 43 -11.03 -3.76 5.42
C LYS A 43 -9.59 -3.62 5.89
N ARG A 44 -8.97 -4.75 6.21
CA ARG A 44 -7.52 -4.85 6.43
C ARG A 44 -6.85 -5.00 5.06
N ALA A 45 -6.15 -3.97 4.61
CA ALA A 45 -5.39 -4.02 3.38
C ALA A 45 -3.89 -4.14 3.69
N VAL A 46 -3.19 -5.00 2.96
CA VAL A 46 -1.74 -5.15 3.04
C VAL A 46 -1.13 -4.84 1.68
N VAL A 47 -0.12 -3.98 1.67
CA VAL A 47 0.65 -3.64 0.47
C VAL A 47 2.06 -4.16 0.66
N ILE A 48 2.49 -5.10 -0.19
CA ILE A 48 3.86 -5.61 -0.21
C ILE A 48 4.68 -4.75 -1.18
N GLY A 49 5.63 -4.00 -0.64
CA GLY A 49 6.45 -3.05 -1.39
C GLY A 49 6.14 -1.61 -1.03
N ARG A 50 7.17 -0.77 -1.01
CA ARG A 50 7.10 0.65 -0.65
C ARG A 50 7.78 1.57 -1.68
N SER A 51 7.70 1.19 -2.95
CA SER A 51 8.21 2.02 -4.04
C SER A 51 7.40 3.31 -4.17
N ASN A 52 8.02 4.37 -4.69
CA ASN A 52 7.33 5.65 -4.95
C ASN A 52 6.36 5.58 -6.13
N MET A 53 6.49 4.57 -7.01
CA MET A 53 5.63 4.40 -8.18
C MET A 53 4.33 3.66 -7.86
N VAL A 54 4.38 2.67 -6.97
CA VAL A 54 3.25 1.76 -6.71
C VAL A 54 2.96 1.63 -5.22
N GLY A 55 3.89 1.11 -4.43
CA GLY A 55 3.61 0.66 -3.07
C GLY A 55 3.09 1.76 -2.13
N VAL A 56 3.85 2.86 -2.00
CA VAL A 56 3.45 3.98 -1.13
C VAL A 56 2.17 4.65 -1.64
N PRO A 57 2.04 5.00 -2.94
CA PRO A 57 0.79 5.51 -3.47
C PRO A 57 -0.42 4.60 -3.25
N ALA A 58 -0.30 3.28 -3.49
CA ALA A 58 -1.40 2.33 -3.30
C ALA A 58 -1.86 2.29 -1.85
N ALA A 59 -0.91 2.28 -0.89
CA ALA A 59 -1.22 2.35 0.52
C ALA A 59 -1.99 3.63 0.88
N LEU A 60 -1.57 4.78 0.36
CA LEU A 60 -2.25 6.06 0.60
C LEU A 60 -3.66 6.09 0.01
N LEU A 61 -3.87 5.57 -1.20
CA LEU A 61 -5.21 5.51 -1.80
C LEU A 61 -6.14 4.59 -1.01
N LEU A 62 -5.65 3.44 -0.53
CA LEU A 62 -6.41 2.54 0.33
C LEU A 62 -6.80 3.24 1.66
N MET A 63 -5.88 4.00 2.26
CA MET A 63 -6.16 4.79 3.46
C MET A 63 -7.20 5.88 3.19
N GLN A 64 -7.15 6.55 2.03
CA GLN A 64 -8.17 7.53 1.61
C GLN A 64 -9.56 6.91 1.41
N ARG A 65 -9.63 5.58 1.28
CA ARG A 65 -10.87 4.79 1.15
C ARG A 65 -11.22 4.07 2.44
N ASP A 66 -10.72 4.55 3.58
CA ASP A 66 -10.99 4.07 4.93
C ASP A 66 -10.56 2.61 5.21
N ALA A 67 -9.57 2.08 4.47
CA ALA A 67 -8.96 0.80 4.81
C ALA A 67 -7.96 0.96 5.97
N THR A 68 -7.86 -0.07 6.81
CA THR A 68 -6.72 -0.22 7.74
C THR A 68 -5.56 -0.82 6.98
N VAL A 69 -4.51 -0.03 6.74
CA VAL A 69 -3.40 -0.42 5.84
C VAL A 69 -2.15 -0.80 6.59
N SER A 70 -1.53 -1.93 6.22
CA SER A 70 -0.16 -2.31 6.61
C SER A 70 0.75 -2.38 5.40
N VAL A 71 1.94 -1.79 5.47
CA VAL A 71 2.94 -1.83 4.40
C VAL A 71 4.04 -2.82 4.79
N VAL A 72 4.18 -3.89 4.02
CA VAL A 72 5.20 -4.94 4.18
C VAL A 72 6.36 -4.68 3.23
N HIS A 73 7.60 -4.86 3.68
CA HIS A 73 8.79 -4.68 2.85
C HIS A 73 9.88 -5.70 3.21
N SER A 74 11.02 -5.65 2.52
CA SER A 74 12.13 -6.60 2.66
C SER A 74 12.84 -6.65 4.03
N ARG A 75 12.37 -5.86 4.99
CA ARG A 75 12.89 -5.79 6.38
C ARG A 75 11.76 -5.96 7.41
N THR A 76 10.59 -6.40 6.95
CA THR A 76 9.48 -6.73 7.82
C THR A 76 9.72 -8.13 8.34
N ASP A 77 9.67 -8.30 9.66
CA ASP A 77 9.75 -9.61 10.31
C ASP A 77 8.40 -10.33 10.17
N CYS A 78 8.45 -11.65 9.95
CA CYS A 78 7.28 -12.53 9.76
C CYS A 78 6.20 -11.94 8.82
N PRO A 79 6.55 -11.54 7.57
CA PRO A 79 5.61 -10.91 6.64
C PRO A 79 4.36 -11.75 6.37
N GLU A 80 4.48 -13.07 6.39
CA GLU A 80 3.38 -14.03 6.23
C GLU A 80 2.29 -13.88 7.29
N GLU A 81 2.64 -13.54 8.53
CA GLU A 81 1.66 -13.36 9.62
C GLU A 81 0.81 -12.12 9.37
N ILE A 82 1.39 -11.09 8.75
CA ILE A 82 0.71 -9.85 8.42
C ILE A 82 -0.17 -10.05 7.18
N THR A 83 0.37 -10.66 6.12
CA THR A 83 -0.35 -10.83 4.85
C THR A 83 -1.51 -11.83 4.98
N SER A 84 -1.38 -12.86 5.81
CA SER A 84 -2.44 -13.87 6.04
C SER A 84 -3.67 -13.32 6.78
N GLN A 85 -3.59 -12.09 7.30
CA GLN A 85 -4.72 -11.39 7.92
C GLN A 85 -5.42 -10.40 6.97
N ALA A 86 -4.88 -10.21 5.76
CA ALA A 86 -5.37 -9.22 4.81
C ALA A 86 -6.68 -9.66 4.16
N ASP A 87 -7.66 -8.76 4.10
CA ASP A 87 -8.82 -8.90 3.23
C ASP A 87 -8.49 -8.49 1.79
N ILE A 88 -7.57 -7.53 1.65
CA ILE A 88 -7.06 -7.01 0.37
C ILE A 88 -5.53 -7.08 0.42
N LEU A 89 -4.91 -7.77 -0.53
CA LEU A 89 -3.46 -7.89 -0.65
C LEU A 89 -2.99 -7.33 -2.00
N ILE A 90 -2.19 -6.27 -1.98
CA ILE A 90 -1.53 -5.73 -3.18
C ILE A 90 -0.05 -6.12 -3.13
N ALA A 91 0.39 -6.98 -4.04
CA ALA A 91 1.79 -7.38 -4.18
C ALA A 91 2.48 -6.51 -5.23
N ALA A 92 3.40 -5.64 -4.82
CA ALA A 92 4.12 -4.70 -5.69
C ALA A 92 5.64 -4.75 -5.40
N ALA A 93 6.17 -5.97 -5.26
CA ALA A 93 7.55 -6.22 -4.85
C ALA A 93 8.52 -6.53 -6.00
N GLY A 94 8.02 -6.78 -7.22
CA GLY A 94 8.84 -7.12 -8.39
C GLY A 94 9.66 -8.41 -8.19
N ARG A 95 9.19 -9.33 -7.35
CA ARG A 95 9.85 -10.59 -7.02
C ARG A 95 8.93 -11.76 -7.40
N PRO A 96 9.30 -12.56 -8.41
CA PRO A 96 8.52 -13.72 -8.80
C PRO A 96 8.30 -14.66 -7.61
N HIS A 97 7.09 -15.21 -7.50
CA HIS A 97 6.71 -16.23 -6.50
C HIS A 97 6.91 -15.81 -5.03
N LEU A 98 7.02 -14.51 -4.74
CA LEU A 98 7.18 -14.02 -3.37
C LEU A 98 5.95 -14.36 -2.50
N VAL A 99 4.75 -14.07 -3.00
CA VAL A 99 3.51 -14.36 -2.31
C VAL A 99 3.16 -15.83 -2.53
N ARG A 100 3.13 -16.59 -1.44
CA ARG A 100 2.80 -18.01 -1.42
C ARG A 100 1.36 -18.22 -0.98
N LYS A 101 0.81 -19.42 -1.20
CA LYS A 101 -0.60 -19.73 -0.89
C LYS A 101 -0.96 -19.52 0.58
N ASP A 102 -0.03 -19.85 1.48
CA ASP A 102 -0.14 -19.70 2.93
C ASP A 102 -0.10 -18.24 3.40
N TRP A 103 0.31 -17.30 2.54
CA TRP A 103 0.37 -15.87 2.83
C TRP A 103 -0.96 -15.17 2.58
N VAL A 104 -1.94 -15.85 1.99
CA VAL A 104 -3.21 -15.27 1.54
C VAL A 104 -4.35 -15.82 2.36
N LYS A 105 -5.11 -14.93 3.01
CA LYS A 105 -6.34 -15.29 3.72
C LYS A 105 -7.35 -15.91 2.74
N PRO A 106 -8.03 -17.03 3.10
CA PRO A 106 -9.14 -17.54 2.30
C PRO A 106 -10.22 -16.47 2.06
N GLY A 107 -10.59 -16.24 0.80
CA GLY A 107 -11.55 -15.21 0.41
C GLY A 107 -10.97 -13.79 0.32
N ALA A 108 -9.66 -13.60 0.49
CA ALA A 108 -9.02 -12.32 0.22
C ALA A 108 -8.99 -12.00 -1.27
N VAL A 109 -8.98 -10.70 -1.55
CA VAL A 109 -8.76 -10.16 -2.88
C VAL A 109 -7.26 -9.90 -3.04
N VAL A 110 -6.68 -10.46 -4.09
CA VAL A 110 -5.24 -10.33 -4.38
C VAL A 110 -5.06 -9.58 -5.69
N ILE A 111 -4.22 -8.55 -5.67
CA ILE A 111 -3.77 -7.82 -6.86
C ILE A 111 -2.25 -7.98 -6.92
N ASP A 112 -1.76 -8.70 -7.94
CA ASP A 112 -0.33 -8.89 -8.20
C ASP A 112 0.12 -7.95 -9.33
N VAL A 113 1.14 -7.15 -9.06
CA VAL A 113 1.57 -5.98 -9.86
C VAL A 113 3.02 -6.08 -10.32
#